data_AF-A0A925Y8P7-F1
#
_entry.id   AF-A0A925Y8P7-F1
#
_cell.length_a   1.000
_cell.length_b   1.000
_cell.length_c   1.000
_cell.angle_alpha   90.00
_cell.angle_beta   90.00
_cell.angle_gamma   90.00
#
_symmetry.space_group_name_H-M   'P 1'
#
loop_
_entity.id
_entity.type
_entity.pdbx_description
1 polymer ?
#
loop_
_entity_poly.entity_id
_entity_poly.type
_entity_poly.pdbx_seq_one_letter_code
_entity_poly.pdbx_strand_id
1 'polypeptide(L)'
;GREVDMADATSGSRYIRDLETIVDSASLMHVEQEIEVAHPRATFEIRKTPKPGFHNLKVARILEVRDKTIVFDTTFSPPVLVTQAHPVSAGWVDRVIGWVDTKLETLARYAADPSSGGGLQTFDYFMLQMLNREINVLQHFRRSKYVHPVEVYTEFLRIAGELSTFSAARLAPEYAAYDHDDLEAVFEPILSDIQRLLSLDVGRAIRLDLVERAPNAFLAAVPDRALFRNASFVVEVSAGKPLTQIQQQFPALCKIGPNTKMNEIVQTHLPGIELVHMPTPPRQIRSISTHVYFYLDKSSPLWPEFSVAASVGLHFSGDWPELQLDLWAIMEDR
;
A
#
# COMPACT_ATOMS: atom_id res chain seq x y z
N GLY A 1 0.22 -51.19 19.92
CA GLY A 1 1.34 -51.24 20.88
C GLY A 1 0.79 -50.99 22.26
N ARG A 2 1.61 -51.05 23.31
CA ARG A 2 1.20 -50.62 24.65
C ARG A 2 1.13 -49.09 24.66
N GLU A 3 -0.03 -48.51 24.94
CA GLU A 3 -0.26 -47.05 24.85
C GLU A 3 0.22 -46.28 26.09
N VAL A 4 0.35 -46.97 27.24
CA VAL A 4 0.75 -46.41 28.54
C VAL A 4 1.97 -47.17 29.06
N ASP A 5 2.98 -46.44 29.53
CA ASP A 5 4.19 -47.03 30.12
C ASP A 5 4.75 -46.16 31.26
N MET A 6 5.75 -46.66 31.98
CA MET A 6 6.49 -45.89 32.99
C MET A 6 7.33 -44.79 32.34
N ALA A 7 7.62 -43.71 33.07
CA ALA A 7 8.34 -42.54 32.55
C ALA A 7 9.72 -42.91 31.95
N ASP A 8 10.44 -43.82 32.60
CA ASP A 8 11.80 -44.24 32.21
C ASP A 8 11.83 -45.28 31.08
N ALA A 9 10.66 -45.75 30.64
CA ALA A 9 10.58 -46.74 29.58
C ALA A 9 10.99 -46.14 28.23
N THR A 10 11.94 -46.78 27.55
CA THR A 10 12.39 -46.43 26.19
C THR A 10 11.36 -46.75 25.10
N SER A 11 10.10 -47.00 25.47
CA SER A 11 9.02 -47.36 24.55
C SER A 11 8.47 -46.12 23.85
N GLY A 12 7.92 -46.31 22.64
CA GLY A 12 7.18 -45.26 21.92
C GLY A 12 5.74 -45.06 22.42
N SER A 13 5.47 -45.30 23.71
CA SER A 13 4.13 -45.15 24.28
C SER A 13 3.67 -43.69 24.22
N ARG A 14 2.37 -43.47 23.99
CA ARG A 14 1.79 -42.12 23.90
C ARG A 14 1.60 -41.48 25.26
N TYR A 15 1.47 -42.30 26.30
CA TYR A 15 1.19 -41.84 27.66
C TYR A 15 2.20 -42.38 28.68
N ILE A 16 2.41 -41.57 29.71
CA ILE A 16 3.12 -41.92 30.94
C ILE A 16 2.06 -42.14 32.03
N ARG A 17 2.20 -43.23 32.78
CA ARG A 17 1.35 -43.50 33.95
C ARG A 17 1.84 -42.70 35.14
N ASP A 18 0.92 -42.03 35.81
CA ASP A 18 1.12 -41.37 37.11
C ASP A 18 0.00 -41.73 38.10
N LEU A 19 0.25 -41.53 39.39
CA LEU A 19 -0.75 -41.71 40.46
C LEU A 19 -1.16 -40.33 40.98
N GLU A 20 -2.44 -39.99 40.82
CA GLU A 20 -2.98 -38.73 41.31
C GLU A 20 -4.03 -38.99 42.39
N THR A 21 -3.96 -38.20 43.47
CA THR A 21 -5.02 -38.15 44.48
C THR A 21 -6.06 -37.12 44.04
N ILE A 22 -7.29 -37.57 43.79
CA ILE A 22 -8.39 -36.73 43.33
C ILE A 22 -9.53 -36.76 44.36
N VAL A 23 -10.16 -35.62 44.57
CA VAL A 23 -11.36 -35.51 45.42
C VAL A 23 -12.60 -35.94 44.64
N ASP A 24 -13.41 -36.82 45.23
CA ASP A 24 -14.68 -37.23 44.64
C ASP A 24 -15.67 -36.06 44.55
N SER A 25 -16.10 -35.73 43.33
CA SER A 25 -17.07 -34.66 43.06
C SER A 25 -18.53 -35.07 43.29
N ALA A 26 -18.82 -36.36 43.50
CA ALA A 26 -20.17 -36.88 43.74
C ALA A 26 -20.50 -37.05 45.24
N SER A 27 -19.48 -37.09 46.09
CA SER A 27 -19.64 -37.25 47.54
C SER A 27 -19.82 -35.90 48.25
N LEU A 28 -20.77 -35.82 49.19
CA LEU A 28 -20.93 -34.66 50.09
C LEU A 28 -19.78 -34.54 51.10
N MET A 29 -19.06 -35.63 51.34
CA MET A 29 -17.81 -35.61 52.08
C MET A 29 -16.66 -35.53 51.07
N HIS A 30 -15.72 -34.61 51.23
CA HIS A 30 -14.52 -34.49 50.38
C HIS A 30 -13.58 -35.68 50.60
N VAL A 31 -13.98 -36.84 50.07
CA VAL A 31 -13.20 -38.07 50.12
C VAL A 31 -12.17 -38.01 49.00
N GLU A 32 -10.92 -38.20 49.36
CA GLU A 32 -9.80 -38.31 48.44
C GLU A 32 -9.58 -39.77 48.04
N GLN A 33 -9.31 -40.00 46.76
CA GLN A 33 -8.97 -41.31 46.23
C GLN A 33 -7.77 -41.21 45.28
N GLU A 34 -6.85 -42.16 45.41
CA GLU A 34 -5.73 -42.31 44.50
C GLU A 34 -6.17 -43.09 43.25
N ILE A 35 -5.94 -42.52 42.08
CA ILE A 35 -6.25 -43.14 40.79
C ILE A 35 -5.04 -43.10 39.85
N GLU A 36 -4.95 -44.06 38.94
CA GLU A 36 -3.95 -44.03 37.87
C GLU A 36 -4.41 -43.09 36.74
N VAL A 37 -3.58 -42.08 36.44
CA VAL A 37 -3.83 -41.09 35.38
C VAL A 37 -2.79 -41.26 34.27
N ALA A 38 -3.22 -41.08 33.02
CA ALA A 38 -2.36 -41.19 31.85
C ALA A 38 -2.05 -39.80 31.28
N HIS A 39 -0.78 -39.36 31.38
CA HIS A 39 -0.33 -38.06 30.86
C HIS A 39 0.28 -38.20 29.46
N PRO A 40 -0.04 -37.32 28.50
CA PRO A 40 0.61 -37.34 27.19
C PRO A 40 2.13 -37.21 27.30
N ARG A 41 2.87 -38.07 26.58
CA ARG A 41 4.33 -38.05 26.49
C ARG A 41 4.80 -36.97 25.49
N ALA A 42 4.62 -35.71 25.85
CA ALA A 42 5.10 -34.56 25.08
C ALA A 42 6.56 -34.24 25.44
N THR A 43 7.39 -33.97 24.43
CA THR A 43 8.80 -33.62 24.62
C THR A 43 9.22 -32.52 23.65
N PHE A 44 10.14 -31.66 24.07
CA PHE A 44 10.79 -30.69 23.19
C PHE A 44 12.11 -31.28 22.68
N GLU A 45 12.31 -31.26 21.37
CA GLU A 45 13.56 -31.69 20.76
C GLU A 45 14.02 -30.68 19.70
N ILE A 46 15.33 -30.39 19.70
CA ILE A 46 15.96 -29.55 18.67
C ILE A 46 16.39 -30.47 17.54
N ARG A 47 15.76 -30.34 16.38
CA ARG A 47 16.07 -31.18 15.20
C ARG A 47 15.96 -30.41 13.91
N LYS A 48 16.74 -30.85 12.92
CA LYS A 48 16.61 -30.41 11.52
C LYS A 48 15.49 -31.15 10.77
N THR A 49 15.20 -32.39 11.17
CA THR A 49 14.17 -33.24 10.55
C THR A 49 13.22 -33.82 11.62
N PRO A 50 11.95 -34.09 11.27
CA PRO A 50 10.97 -34.67 12.18
C PRO A 50 11.47 -35.96 12.83
N LYS A 51 11.13 -36.19 14.10
CA LYS A 51 11.45 -37.44 14.79
C LYS A 51 10.57 -38.58 14.26
N PRO A 52 11.15 -39.70 13.77
CA PRO A 52 10.37 -40.85 13.33
C PRO A 52 9.57 -41.46 14.49
N GLY A 53 8.34 -41.89 14.22
CA GLY A 53 7.46 -42.48 15.23
C GLY A 53 6.75 -41.48 16.14
N PHE A 54 6.87 -40.18 15.86
CA PHE A 54 6.22 -39.10 16.61
C PHE A 54 5.38 -38.23 15.67
N HIS A 55 4.33 -37.62 16.21
CA HIS A 55 3.73 -36.44 15.61
C HIS A 55 4.54 -35.22 16.04
N ASN A 56 5.01 -34.44 15.07
CA ASN A 56 5.93 -33.34 15.30
C ASN A 56 5.26 -32.02 14.93
N LEU A 57 5.36 -31.01 15.80
CA LEU A 57 4.94 -29.64 15.53
C LEU A 57 6.14 -28.72 15.72
N LYS A 58 6.41 -27.86 14.74
CA LYS A 58 7.44 -26.82 14.87
C LYS A 58 6.89 -25.74 15.81
N VAL A 59 7.61 -25.43 16.88
CA VAL A 59 7.18 -24.41 17.86
C VAL A 59 8.07 -23.18 17.93
N ALA A 60 9.35 -23.32 17.53
CA ALA A 60 10.31 -22.23 17.47
C ALA A 60 11.45 -22.58 16.51
N ARG A 61 12.16 -21.56 16.04
CA ARG A 61 13.40 -21.71 15.26
C ARG A 61 14.52 -20.94 15.98
N ILE A 62 15.66 -21.59 16.20
CA ILE A 62 16.82 -21.00 16.87
C ILE A 62 17.76 -20.43 15.80
N LEU A 63 18.11 -19.15 15.90
CA LEU A 63 19.10 -18.51 15.03
C LEU A 63 20.52 -18.76 15.53
N GLU A 64 20.74 -18.49 16.82
CA GLU A 64 22.06 -18.61 17.42
C GLU A 64 21.98 -18.88 18.93
N VAL A 65 23.10 -19.38 19.46
CA VAL A 65 23.32 -19.54 20.90
C VAL A 65 24.60 -18.79 21.26
N ARG A 66 24.50 -17.75 22.08
CA ARG A 66 25.62 -16.91 22.53
C ARG A 66 25.65 -16.85 24.04
N ASP A 67 26.78 -17.18 24.67
CA ASP A 67 26.96 -17.11 26.13
C ASP A 67 25.82 -17.77 26.94
N LYS A 68 25.37 -18.95 26.49
CA LYS A 68 24.21 -19.70 27.04
C LYS A 68 22.84 -19.03 26.88
N THR A 69 22.77 -17.92 26.15
CA THR A 69 21.52 -17.28 25.73
C THR A 69 21.10 -17.81 24.37
N ILE A 70 19.83 -18.18 24.22
CA ILE A 70 19.24 -18.64 22.97
C ILE A 70 18.56 -17.46 22.28
N VAL A 71 18.91 -17.20 21.02
CA VAL A 71 18.27 -16.19 20.18
C VAL A 71 17.35 -16.90 19.20
N PHE A 72 16.05 -16.62 19.31
CA PHE A 72 15.03 -17.18 18.44
C PHE A 72 14.85 -16.34 17.18
N ASP A 73 14.44 -17.00 16.10
CA ASP A 73 14.02 -16.34 14.87
C ASP A 73 12.68 -15.63 15.07
N THR A 74 12.68 -14.31 14.99
CA THR A 74 11.49 -13.48 15.16
C THR A 74 10.61 -13.43 13.91
N THR A 75 11.05 -13.96 12.76
CA THR A 75 10.25 -14.05 11.54
C THR A 75 9.57 -15.41 11.38
N PHE A 76 9.99 -16.41 12.15
CA PHE A 76 9.40 -17.74 12.13
C PHE A 76 7.95 -17.71 12.62
N SER A 77 7.05 -18.37 11.88
CA SER A 77 5.68 -18.65 12.32
C SER A 77 5.47 -20.17 12.46
N PRO A 78 5.08 -20.68 13.65
CA PRO A 78 4.68 -22.07 13.80
C PRO A 78 3.30 -22.31 13.17
N PRO A 79 2.91 -23.58 12.93
CA PRO A 79 1.52 -23.93 12.66
C PRO A 79 0.66 -23.51 13.86
N VAL A 80 -0.37 -22.69 13.61
CA VAL A 80 -1.25 -22.16 14.65
C VAL A 80 -2.70 -22.43 14.31
N LEU A 81 -3.48 -22.89 15.29
CA LEU A 81 -4.93 -23.05 15.13
C LEU A 81 -5.66 -21.71 15.08
N VAL A 82 -5.07 -20.69 15.70
CA VAL A 82 -5.61 -19.34 15.79
C VAL A 82 -4.52 -18.37 15.36
N THR A 83 -4.82 -17.52 14.39
CA THR A 83 -3.86 -16.56 13.81
C THR A 83 -3.22 -15.66 14.88
N GLN A 84 -3.98 -15.31 15.92
CA GLN A 84 -3.53 -14.47 17.02
C GLN A 84 -2.69 -15.20 18.09
N ALA A 85 -2.45 -16.51 17.94
CA ALA A 85 -1.69 -17.30 18.92
C ALA A 85 -0.18 -17.05 18.86
N HIS A 86 0.34 -16.52 17.75
CA HIS A 86 1.77 -16.21 17.58
C HIS A 86 1.97 -14.77 17.06
N PRO A 87 2.96 -14.01 17.56
CA PRO A 87 3.15 -12.61 17.16
C PRO A 87 3.35 -12.38 15.66
N VAL A 88 4.06 -13.30 14.98
CA VAL A 88 4.29 -13.20 13.53
C VAL A 88 2.99 -13.31 12.75
N SER A 89 2.19 -14.34 13.03
CA SER A 89 0.91 -14.55 12.34
C SER A 89 -0.12 -13.49 12.68
N ALA A 90 -0.15 -13.02 13.93
CA ALA A 90 -0.96 -11.87 14.36
C ALA A 90 -0.61 -10.61 13.55
N GLY A 91 0.70 -10.37 13.38
CA GLY A 91 1.23 -9.21 12.68
C GLY A 91 0.85 -9.14 11.20
N TRP A 92 0.50 -10.25 10.54
CA TRP A 92 0.04 -10.25 9.16
C TRP A 92 -1.26 -9.45 8.98
N VAL A 93 -2.23 -9.67 9.85
CA VAL A 93 -3.51 -8.94 9.83
C VAL A 93 -3.28 -7.47 10.17
N ASP A 94 -2.44 -7.18 11.16
CA ASP A 94 -2.11 -5.79 11.54
C ASP A 94 -1.42 -5.02 10.42
N ARG A 95 -0.47 -5.65 9.70
CA ARG A 95 0.19 -5.07 8.53
C ARG A 95 -0.83 -4.66 7.47
N VAL A 96 -1.69 -5.59 7.06
CA VAL A 96 -2.69 -5.33 6.01
C VAL A 96 -3.69 -4.26 6.45
N ILE A 97 -4.19 -4.30 7.69
CA ILE A 97 -5.05 -3.24 8.23
C ILE A 97 -4.37 -1.88 8.11
N GLY A 98 -3.11 -1.76 8.54
CA GLY A 98 -2.38 -0.50 8.49
C GLY A 98 -2.20 0.04 7.07
N TRP A 99 -1.91 -0.83 6.10
CA TRP A 99 -1.79 -0.43 4.69
C TRP A 99 -3.14 -0.02 4.09
N VAL A 100 -4.20 -0.77 4.39
CA VAL A 100 -5.57 -0.48 3.94
C VAL A 100 -6.06 0.84 4.52
N ASP A 101 -5.91 1.07 5.83
CA ASP A 101 -6.31 2.32 6.51
C ASP A 101 -5.57 3.52 5.90
N THR A 102 -4.26 3.42 5.69
CA THR A 102 -3.47 4.49 5.06
C THR A 102 -3.98 4.83 3.66
N LYS A 103 -4.32 3.81 2.86
CA LYS A 103 -4.86 4.02 1.50
C LYS A 103 -6.27 4.60 1.56
N LEU A 104 -7.13 4.12 2.45
CA LEU A 104 -8.48 4.64 2.67
C LEU A 104 -8.46 6.12 3.06
N GLU A 105 -7.62 6.52 4.02
CA GLU A 105 -7.47 7.93 4.41
C GLU A 105 -7.02 8.81 3.26
N THR A 106 -6.16 8.30 2.40
CA THR A 106 -5.70 8.99 1.20
C THR A 106 -6.84 9.18 0.20
N LEU A 107 -7.58 8.11 -0.11
CA LEU A 107 -8.72 8.17 -1.02
C LEU A 107 -9.85 9.04 -0.46
N ALA A 108 -10.14 8.96 0.84
CA ALA A 108 -11.17 9.77 1.48
C ALA A 108 -10.87 11.28 1.41
N ARG A 109 -9.59 11.68 1.54
CA ARG A 109 -9.17 13.07 1.36
C ARG A 109 -9.44 13.57 -0.06
N TYR A 110 -9.14 12.77 -1.07
CA TYR A 110 -9.46 13.12 -2.47
C TYR A 110 -10.96 13.20 -2.74
N ALA A 111 -11.78 12.44 -1.99
CA ALA A 111 -13.23 12.51 -2.08
C ALA A 111 -13.78 13.82 -1.49
N ALA A 112 -13.20 14.27 -0.37
CA ALA A 112 -13.65 15.44 0.37
C ALA A 112 -13.22 16.77 -0.29
N ASP A 113 -12.06 16.79 -0.95
CA ASP A 113 -11.54 17.96 -1.64
C ASP A 113 -11.32 17.66 -3.14
N PRO A 114 -12.31 17.99 -4.00
CA PRO A 114 -12.21 17.83 -5.45
C PRO A 114 -11.09 18.65 -6.10
N SER A 115 -10.54 19.65 -5.39
CA SER A 115 -9.45 20.48 -5.89
C SER A 115 -8.07 19.84 -5.62
N SER A 116 -7.96 18.99 -4.61
CA SER A 116 -6.72 18.28 -4.30
C SER A 116 -6.41 17.19 -5.34
N GLY A 117 -5.26 17.30 -6.04
CA GLY A 117 -4.72 16.23 -6.89
C GLY A 117 -5.69 15.66 -7.95
N GLY A 118 -6.56 16.51 -8.51
CA GLY A 118 -7.53 16.12 -9.54
C GLY A 118 -8.84 15.54 -9.01
N GLY A 119 -9.04 15.52 -7.69
CA GLY A 119 -10.17 14.86 -7.03
C GLY A 119 -10.09 13.34 -7.16
N LEU A 120 -11.18 12.67 -6.79
CA LEU A 120 -11.28 11.22 -6.90
C LEU A 120 -11.58 10.79 -8.34
N GLN A 121 -10.70 9.99 -8.94
CA GLN A 121 -10.88 9.47 -10.29
C GLN A 121 -11.76 8.22 -10.29
N THR A 122 -12.28 7.80 -11.45
CA THR A 122 -13.19 6.64 -11.52
C THR A 122 -12.59 5.36 -10.92
N PHE A 123 -11.29 5.10 -11.14
CA PHE A 123 -10.63 3.93 -10.56
C PHE A 123 -10.44 4.03 -9.05
N ASP A 124 -10.27 5.24 -8.51
CA ASP A 124 -10.17 5.46 -7.07
C ASP A 124 -11.46 5.05 -6.37
N TYR A 125 -12.63 5.24 -7.00
CA TYR A 125 -13.92 4.81 -6.43
C TYR A 125 -14.00 3.30 -6.30
N PHE A 126 -13.52 2.54 -7.30
CA PHE A 126 -13.48 1.08 -7.22
C PHE A 126 -12.56 0.60 -6.10
N MET A 127 -11.37 1.20 -5.97
CA MET A 127 -10.46 0.87 -4.87
C MET A 127 -11.05 1.26 -3.51
N LEU A 128 -11.61 2.47 -3.39
CA LEU A 128 -12.24 2.95 -2.17
C LEU A 128 -13.39 2.04 -1.73
N GLN A 129 -14.25 1.64 -2.68
CA GLN A 129 -15.36 0.73 -2.41
C GLN A 129 -14.86 -0.65 -1.95
N MET A 130 -13.87 -1.21 -2.65
CA MET A 130 -13.26 -2.49 -2.32
C MET A 130 -12.63 -2.46 -0.92
N LEU A 131 -11.78 -1.47 -0.62
CA LEU A 131 -11.12 -1.36 0.68
C LEU A 131 -12.10 -1.12 1.84
N ASN A 132 -13.15 -0.33 1.63
CA ASN A 132 -14.20 -0.14 2.64
C ASN A 132 -14.98 -1.43 2.94
N ARG A 133 -15.12 -2.32 1.94
CA ARG A 133 -15.76 -3.62 2.13
C ARG A 133 -14.89 -4.53 3.01
N GLU A 134 -13.58 -4.51 2.80
CA GLU A 134 -12.65 -5.44 3.46
C GLU A 134 -12.19 -5.00 4.86
N ILE A 135 -12.07 -3.69 5.11
CA ILE A 135 -11.46 -3.20 6.35
C ILE A 135 -12.16 -3.71 7.62
N ASN A 136 -13.50 -3.77 7.63
CA ASN A 136 -14.24 -4.24 8.81
C ASN A 136 -14.08 -5.76 9.03
N VAL A 137 -13.90 -6.55 7.96
CA VAL A 137 -13.61 -7.99 8.06
C VAL A 137 -12.24 -8.20 8.68
N LEU A 138 -11.23 -7.47 8.22
CA LEU A 138 -9.88 -7.52 8.78
C LEU A 138 -9.85 -7.09 10.26
N GLN A 139 -10.56 -6.00 10.58
CA GLN A 139 -10.73 -5.54 11.96
C GLN A 139 -11.43 -6.58 12.84
N HIS A 140 -12.41 -7.30 12.30
CA HIS A 140 -13.04 -8.41 12.99
C HIS A 140 -12.04 -9.54 13.27
N PHE A 141 -11.23 -9.95 12.28
CA PHE A 141 -10.21 -10.98 12.48
C PHE A 141 -9.21 -10.63 13.58
N ARG A 142 -8.79 -9.36 13.63
CA ARG A 142 -7.92 -8.85 14.69
C ARG A 142 -8.57 -8.89 16.07
N ARG A 143 -9.84 -8.48 16.18
CA ARG A 143 -10.55 -8.32 17.45
C ARG A 143 -11.09 -9.63 18.01
N SER A 144 -11.61 -10.52 17.16
CA SER A 144 -12.23 -11.77 17.60
C SER A 144 -11.19 -12.71 18.18
N LYS A 145 -9.97 -12.75 17.62
CA LYS A 145 -8.88 -13.65 18.05
C LYS A 145 -9.27 -15.14 18.00
N TYR A 146 -10.27 -15.52 17.21
CA TYR A 146 -10.71 -16.91 17.04
C TYR A 146 -10.64 -17.38 15.58
N VAL A 147 -9.80 -16.75 14.76
CA VAL A 147 -9.75 -16.99 13.31
C VAL A 147 -8.61 -17.91 12.96
N HIS A 148 -8.93 -19.02 12.27
CA HIS A 148 -7.95 -19.95 11.74
C HIS A 148 -7.18 -19.31 10.57
N PRO A 149 -5.86 -19.54 10.41
CA PRO A 149 -5.08 -18.85 9.38
C PRO A 149 -5.56 -19.08 7.94
N VAL A 150 -6.16 -20.23 7.63
CA VAL A 150 -6.72 -20.50 6.29
C VAL A 150 -7.81 -19.49 5.89
N GLU A 151 -8.60 -18.99 6.84
CA GLU A 151 -9.63 -17.99 6.59
C GLU A 151 -9.00 -16.63 6.27
N VAL A 152 -7.95 -16.26 7.01
CA VAL A 152 -7.16 -15.04 6.75
C VAL A 152 -6.49 -15.13 5.38
N TYR A 153 -5.89 -16.27 5.05
CA TYR A 153 -5.26 -16.49 3.74
C TYR A 153 -6.26 -16.36 2.59
N THR A 154 -7.44 -16.95 2.76
CA THR A 154 -8.53 -16.87 1.77
C THR A 154 -8.96 -15.42 1.54
N GLU A 155 -9.06 -14.62 2.60
CA GLU A 155 -9.41 -13.20 2.46
C GLU A 155 -8.28 -12.40 1.81
N PHE A 156 -7.02 -12.68 2.15
CA PHE A 156 -5.89 -12.04 1.49
C PHE A 156 -5.82 -12.38 0.00
N LEU A 157 -6.17 -13.60 -0.42
CA LEU A 157 -6.28 -13.97 -1.83
C LEU A 157 -7.31 -13.13 -2.58
N ARG A 158 -8.47 -12.86 -1.96
CA ARG A 158 -9.50 -11.98 -2.54
C ARG A 158 -9.00 -10.54 -2.65
N ILE A 159 -8.42 -10.02 -1.58
CA ILE A 159 -7.85 -8.67 -1.55
C ILE A 159 -6.80 -8.51 -2.64
N ALA A 160 -5.82 -9.42 -2.71
CA ALA A 160 -4.75 -9.36 -3.69
C ALA A 160 -5.27 -9.53 -5.12
N GLY A 161 -6.25 -10.41 -5.33
CA GLY A 161 -6.89 -10.62 -6.64
C GLY A 161 -7.59 -9.35 -7.15
N GLU A 162 -8.37 -8.69 -6.30
CA GLU A 162 -9.05 -7.43 -6.67
C GLU A 162 -8.04 -6.27 -6.84
N LEU A 163 -7.03 -6.18 -5.98
CA LEU A 163 -5.97 -5.18 -6.13
C LEU A 163 -5.16 -5.37 -7.42
N SER A 164 -5.06 -6.60 -7.92
CA SER A 164 -4.35 -6.91 -9.16
C SER A 164 -4.99 -6.23 -10.38
N THR A 165 -6.28 -5.85 -10.32
CA THR A 165 -6.96 -5.09 -11.38
C THR A 165 -6.32 -3.74 -11.67
N PHE A 166 -5.62 -3.16 -10.68
CA PHE A 166 -4.92 -1.88 -10.78
C PHE A 166 -3.45 -2.02 -11.22
N SER A 167 -2.95 -3.25 -11.34
CA SER A 167 -1.60 -3.51 -11.84
C SER A 167 -1.52 -3.34 -13.37
N ALA A 168 -0.30 -3.26 -13.91
CA ALA A 168 -0.09 -3.22 -15.36
C ALA A 168 -0.64 -4.46 -16.09
N ALA A 169 -0.46 -5.65 -15.50
CA ALA A 169 -0.96 -6.90 -16.06
C ALA A 169 -2.47 -7.08 -15.91
N ARG A 170 -3.08 -6.42 -14.91
CA ARG A 170 -4.52 -6.47 -14.57
C ARG A 170 -5.08 -7.85 -14.22
N LEU A 171 -4.23 -8.86 -14.11
CA LEU A 171 -4.59 -10.23 -13.79
C LEU A 171 -4.01 -10.63 -12.45
N ALA A 172 -4.80 -11.35 -11.66
CA ALA A 172 -4.34 -11.91 -10.40
C ALA A 172 -3.22 -12.94 -10.66
N PRO A 173 -2.09 -12.87 -9.93
CA PRO A 173 -1.06 -13.89 -10.02
C PRO A 173 -1.57 -15.21 -9.41
N GLU A 174 -0.94 -16.32 -9.81
CA GLU A 174 -1.19 -17.62 -9.20
C GLU A 174 -0.37 -17.75 -7.91
N TYR A 175 -1.06 -17.98 -6.79
CA TYR A 175 -0.43 -18.22 -5.49
C TYR A 175 -0.33 -19.72 -5.20
N ALA A 176 0.66 -20.10 -4.40
CA ALA A 176 0.81 -21.48 -3.95
C ALA A 176 -0.43 -21.97 -3.16
N ALA A 177 -0.65 -23.28 -3.17
CA ALA A 177 -1.65 -23.89 -2.31
C ALA A 177 -1.32 -23.64 -0.83
N TYR A 178 -2.35 -23.51 -0.01
CA TYR A 178 -2.18 -23.30 1.43
C TYR A 178 -1.50 -24.52 2.07
N ASP A 179 -0.34 -24.29 2.66
CA ASP A 179 0.40 -25.23 3.49
C ASP A 179 0.38 -24.76 4.96
N HIS A 180 -0.28 -25.53 5.83
CA HIS A 180 -0.39 -25.19 7.24
C HIS A 180 0.92 -25.40 8.02
N ASP A 181 1.79 -26.29 7.51
CA ASP A 181 3.06 -26.64 8.15
C ASP A 181 4.21 -25.69 7.75
N ASP A 182 3.95 -24.81 6.79
CA ASP A 182 4.83 -23.74 6.32
C ASP A 182 4.07 -22.44 5.99
N LEU A 183 3.45 -21.85 7.01
CA LEU A 183 2.68 -20.62 6.86
C LEU A 183 3.51 -19.44 6.32
N GLU A 184 4.80 -19.37 6.63
CA GLU A 184 5.69 -18.30 6.19
C GLU A 184 5.79 -18.26 4.65
N ALA A 185 6.04 -19.43 4.03
CA ALA A 185 6.14 -19.56 2.59
C ALA A 185 4.84 -19.20 1.85
N VAL A 186 3.71 -19.38 2.51
CA VAL A 186 2.37 -19.13 1.95
C VAL A 186 1.96 -17.65 2.09
N PHE A 187 2.19 -17.05 3.26
CA PHE A 187 1.72 -15.69 3.56
C PHE A 187 2.64 -14.59 3.06
N GLU A 188 3.96 -14.79 3.04
CA GLU A 188 4.89 -13.70 2.72
C GLU A 188 4.75 -13.20 1.26
N PRO A 189 4.61 -14.08 0.23
CA PRO A 189 4.40 -13.61 -1.14
C PRO A 189 3.15 -12.73 -1.30
N ILE A 190 2.03 -13.15 -0.70
CA ILE A 190 0.77 -12.42 -0.82
C ILE A 190 0.77 -11.11 -0.02
N LEU A 191 1.42 -11.08 1.15
CA LEU A 191 1.60 -9.85 1.92
C LEU A 191 2.43 -8.82 1.16
N SER A 192 3.53 -9.27 0.54
CA SER A 192 4.37 -8.43 -0.31
C SER A 192 3.57 -7.86 -1.48
N ASP A 193 2.75 -8.67 -2.15
CA ASP A 193 1.93 -8.19 -3.27
C ASP A 193 0.83 -7.22 -2.82
N ILE A 194 0.13 -7.47 -1.72
CA ILE A 194 -0.86 -6.53 -1.17
C ILE A 194 -0.20 -5.18 -0.89
N GLN A 195 0.95 -5.17 -0.20
CA GLN A 195 1.67 -3.94 0.11
C GLN A 195 2.08 -3.18 -1.15
N ARG A 196 2.67 -3.88 -2.11
CA ARG A 196 3.11 -3.31 -3.39
C ARG A 196 1.94 -2.74 -4.18
N LEU A 197 0.83 -3.48 -4.29
CA LEU A 197 -0.35 -3.08 -5.05
C LEU A 197 -1.07 -1.89 -4.42
N LEU A 198 -1.20 -1.84 -3.08
CA LEU A 198 -1.75 -0.67 -2.38
C LEU A 198 -0.89 0.58 -2.57
N SER A 199 0.42 0.39 -2.71
CA SER A 199 1.39 1.47 -2.96
C SER A 199 1.41 1.95 -4.40
N LEU A 200 0.71 1.29 -5.33
CA LEU A 200 0.61 1.77 -6.71
C LEU A 200 -0.15 3.11 -6.73
N ASP A 201 0.51 4.09 -7.34
CA ASP A 201 -0.13 5.34 -7.75
C ASP A 201 -0.61 5.14 -9.19
N VAL A 202 -1.90 4.88 -9.35
CA VAL A 202 -2.49 4.56 -10.65
C VAL A 202 -2.59 5.85 -11.46
N GLY A 203 -1.48 6.28 -12.05
CA GLY A 203 -1.42 7.38 -13.01
C GLY A 203 -2.13 8.65 -12.54
N ARG A 204 -1.92 9.11 -11.30
CA ARG A 204 -2.53 10.36 -10.85
C ARG A 204 -1.77 11.56 -11.45
N ALA A 205 -2.53 12.59 -11.85
CA ALA A 205 -1.95 13.90 -12.15
C ALA A 205 -1.65 14.64 -10.85
N ILE A 206 -0.41 15.07 -10.66
CA ILE A 206 -0.01 15.88 -9.51
C ILE A 206 -0.38 17.33 -9.83
N ARG A 207 -1.29 17.92 -9.06
CA ARG A 207 -1.57 19.36 -9.14
C ARG A 207 -0.41 20.12 -8.50
N LEU A 208 0.11 21.11 -9.22
CA LEU A 208 1.14 22.03 -8.78
C LEU A 208 0.47 23.39 -8.57
N ASP A 209 0.28 23.76 -7.30
CA ASP A 209 -0.43 24.99 -6.96
C ASP A 209 0.30 26.22 -7.51
N LEU A 210 -0.41 27.01 -8.31
CA LEU A 210 0.08 28.25 -8.87
C LEU A 210 -0.18 29.40 -7.90
N VAL A 211 0.90 30.01 -7.39
CA VAL A 211 0.80 31.15 -6.49
C VAL A 211 1.16 32.42 -7.25
N GLU A 212 0.25 33.39 -7.30
CA GLU A 212 0.53 34.72 -7.83
C GLU A 212 1.52 35.44 -6.90
N ARG A 213 2.68 35.84 -7.44
CA ARG A 213 3.75 36.53 -6.68
C ARG A 213 3.84 38.01 -7.00
N ALA A 214 3.39 38.40 -8.17
CA ALA A 214 3.23 39.78 -8.64
C ALA A 214 2.13 39.81 -9.70
N PRO A 215 1.58 40.98 -10.07
CA PRO A 215 0.51 41.07 -11.05
C PRO A 215 0.85 40.31 -12.34
N ASN A 216 0.01 39.36 -12.72
CA ASN A 216 0.19 38.50 -13.91
C ASN A 216 1.45 37.61 -13.87
N ALA A 217 2.06 37.39 -12.71
CA ALA A 217 3.24 36.55 -12.52
C ALA A 217 2.99 35.48 -11.47
N PHE A 218 2.96 34.22 -11.92
CA PHE A 218 2.61 33.06 -11.12
C PHE A 218 3.80 32.11 -11.01
N LEU A 219 3.86 31.38 -9.91
CA LEU A 219 4.95 30.47 -9.63
C LEU A 219 4.40 29.19 -9.02
N ALA A 220 4.72 28.05 -9.63
CA ALA A 220 4.40 26.72 -9.15
C ALA A 220 5.67 26.04 -8.61
N ALA A 221 5.69 25.77 -7.31
CA ALA A 221 6.79 25.01 -6.70
C ALA A 221 6.71 23.54 -7.15
N VAL A 222 7.84 22.97 -7.56
CA VAL A 222 7.91 21.57 -7.98
C VAL A 222 8.70 20.79 -6.91
N PRO A 223 8.00 20.03 -6.03
CA PRO A 223 8.63 19.43 -4.86
C PRO A 223 9.63 18.32 -5.23
N ASP A 224 9.35 17.56 -6.29
CA ASP A 224 10.26 16.55 -6.84
C ASP A 224 10.75 16.96 -8.23
N ARG A 225 12.05 17.26 -8.34
CA ARG A 225 12.68 17.62 -9.62
C ARG A 225 12.68 16.47 -10.63
N ALA A 226 12.51 15.23 -10.19
CA ALA A 226 12.38 14.09 -11.10
C ALA A 226 11.15 14.24 -12.02
N LEU A 227 10.14 15.04 -11.63
CA LEU A 227 8.98 15.36 -12.47
C LEU A 227 9.39 16.03 -13.78
N PHE A 228 10.36 16.94 -13.80
CA PHE A 228 10.82 17.57 -15.05
C PHE A 228 11.39 16.57 -16.06
N ARG A 229 11.92 15.45 -15.57
CA ARG A 229 12.46 14.37 -16.41
C ARG A 229 11.41 13.32 -16.76
N ASN A 230 10.56 12.95 -15.80
CA ASN A 230 9.72 11.75 -15.87
C ASN A 230 8.22 12.05 -16.04
N ALA A 231 7.80 13.31 -16.02
CA ALA A 231 6.39 13.70 -16.10
C ALA A 231 6.14 14.69 -17.22
N SER A 232 5.01 14.55 -17.91
CA SER A 232 4.47 15.56 -18.83
C SER A 232 3.74 16.64 -18.03
N PHE A 233 3.86 17.90 -18.45
CA PHE A 233 3.21 19.03 -17.77
C PHE A 233 2.06 19.57 -18.62
N VAL A 234 0.91 19.80 -18.01
CA VAL A 234 -0.30 20.33 -18.64
C VAL A 234 -0.80 21.53 -17.88
N VAL A 235 -1.05 22.63 -18.57
CA VAL A 235 -1.74 23.81 -18.02
C VAL A 235 -3.20 23.73 -18.40
N GLU A 236 -4.05 23.82 -17.39
CA GLU A 236 -5.49 23.95 -17.51
C GLU A 236 -5.86 25.43 -17.32
N VAL A 237 -6.64 25.98 -18.26
CA VAL A 237 -6.94 27.41 -18.34
C VAL A 237 -8.44 27.63 -18.48
N SER A 238 -9.00 28.49 -17.65
CA SER A 238 -10.32 29.11 -17.87
C SER A 238 -10.25 30.61 -17.64
N ALA A 239 -11.04 31.37 -18.39
CA ALA A 239 -11.16 32.82 -18.25
C ALA A 239 -12.50 33.26 -18.83
N GLY A 240 -12.94 34.48 -18.51
CA GLY A 240 -14.13 35.14 -19.07
C GLY A 240 -13.98 35.53 -20.55
N LYS A 241 -13.42 34.64 -21.38
CA LYS A 241 -13.27 34.79 -22.83
C LYS A 241 -13.80 33.54 -23.55
N PRO A 242 -14.21 33.64 -24.83
CA PRO A 242 -14.55 32.47 -25.63
C PRO A 242 -13.39 31.47 -25.70
N LEU A 243 -13.68 30.16 -25.61
CA LEU A 243 -12.66 29.10 -25.60
C LEU A 243 -11.73 29.14 -26.83
N THR A 244 -12.27 29.48 -28.01
CA THR A 244 -11.49 29.65 -29.23
C THR A 244 -10.49 30.80 -29.14
N GLN A 245 -10.84 31.87 -28.43
CA GLN A 245 -9.95 33.00 -28.17
C GLN A 245 -8.86 32.62 -27.17
N ILE A 246 -9.21 31.88 -26.11
CA ILE A 246 -8.22 31.33 -25.15
C ILE A 246 -7.22 30.44 -25.91
N GLN A 247 -7.72 29.49 -26.72
CA GLN A 247 -6.91 28.58 -27.52
C GLN A 247 -5.90 29.31 -28.42
N GLN A 248 -6.29 30.40 -29.07
CA GLN A 248 -5.44 31.12 -30.01
C GLN A 248 -4.49 32.11 -29.33
N GLN A 249 -4.95 32.82 -28.30
CA GLN A 249 -4.21 33.93 -27.69
C GLN A 249 -3.32 33.47 -26.54
N PHE A 250 -3.73 32.43 -25.80
CA PHE A 250 -3.03 32.02 -24.59
C PHE A 250 -1.58 31.58 -24.85
N PRO A 251 -1.27 30.72 -25.84
CA PRO A 251 0.12 30.34 -26.13
C PRO A 251 1.02 31.52 -26.52
N ALA A 252 0.46 32.55 -27.15
CA ALA A 252 1.23 33.72 -27.59
C ALA A 252 1.51 34.70 -26.43
N LEU A 253 0.55 34.85 -25.51
CA LEU A 253 0.55 35.84 -24.44
C LEU A 253 1.03 35.30 -23.09
N CYS A 254 1.03 33.98 -22.89
CA CYS A 254 1.63 33.32 -21.74
C CYS A 254 3.10 32.98 -22.04
N LYS A 255 3.99 33.37 -21.14
CA LYS A 255 5.39 32.93 -21.13
C LYS A 255 5.60 31.99 -19.95
N ILE A 256 6.01 30.76 -20.26
CA ILE A 256 6.43 29.76 -19.27
C ILE A 256 7.94 29.58 -19.32
N GLY A 257 8.56 29.41 -18.16
CA GLY A 257 9.98 29.14 -18.07
C GLY A 257 10.41 28.77 -16.66
N PRO A 258 11.70 28.43 -16.47
CA PRO A 258 12.23 28.20 -15.14
C PRO A 258 12.27 29.54 -14.40
N ASN A 259 11.93 29.52 -13.11
CA ASN A 259 11.85 30.74 -12.31
C ASN A 259 13.12 31.61 -12.35
N THR A 260 14.29 30.98 -12.49
CA THR A 260 15.60 31.62 -12.61
C THR A 260 15.76 32.48 -13.87
N LYS A 261 15.01 32.19 -14.94
CA LYS A 261 15.09 32.88 -16.24
C LYS A 261 13.88 33.75 -16.55
N MET A 262 12.85 33.75 -15.72
CA MET A 262 11.60 34.49 -16.02
C MET A 262 11.81 35.99 -16.26
N ASN A 263 12.62 36.67 -15.43
CA ASN A 263 12.89 38.10 -15.62
C ASN A 263 13.55 38.39 -16.96
N GLU A 264 14.51 37.55 -17.36
CA GLU A 264 15.19 37.65 -18.65
C GLU A 264 14.19 37.42 -19.80
N ILE A 265 13.40 36.34 -19.74
CA ILE A 265 12.39 36.00 -20.75
C ILE A 265 11.42 37.16 -20.97
N VAL A 266 10.92 37.77 -19.90
CA VAL A 266 9.93 38.86 -19.97
C VAL A 266 10.57 40.15 -20.48
N GLN A 267 11.72 40.57 -19.95
CA GLN A 267 12.34 41.84 -20.32
C GLN A 267 12.87 41.84 -21.76
N THR A 268 13.43 40.71 -22.21
CA THR A 268 14.04 40.58 -23.53
C THR A 268 13.09 40.04 -24.60
N HIS A 269 11.81 39.81 -24.25
CA HIS A 269 10.79 39.25 -25.13
C HIS A 269 11.20 37.90 -25.76
N LEU A 270 12.02 37.11 -25.04
CA LEU A 270 12.41 35.79 -25.51
C LEU A 270 11.19 34.85 -25.51
N PRO A 271 11.16 33.88 -26.44
CA PRO A 271 10.18 32.81 -26.39
C PRO A 271 10.40 31.99 -25.10
N GLY A 272 9.32 31.74 -24.36
CA GLY A 272 9.32 30.76 -23.27
C GLY A 272 9.24 29.33 -23.81
N ILE A 273 8.92 28.36 -22.93
CA ILE A 273 8.52 27.03 -23.39
C ILE A 273 7.21 27.16 -24.19
N GLU A 274 7.16 26.46 -25.32
CA GLU A 274 5.98 26.43 -26.17
C GLU A 274 4.82 25.69 -25.49
N LEU A 275 3.63 26.29 -25.58
CA LEU A 275 2.38 25.73 -25.09
C LEU A 275 1.59 25.18 -26.29
N VAL A 276 1.39 23.88 -26.30
CA VAL A 276 0.73 23.20 -27.40
C VAL A 276 -0.67 22.78 -26.98
N HIS A 277 -1.68 23.32 -27.68
CA HIS A 277 -3.08 23.06 -27.37
C HIS A 277 -3.45 21.58 -27.48
N MET A 278 -4.21 21.11 -26.50
CA MET A 278 -4.76 19.76 -26.44
C MET A 278 -6.29 19.82 -26.51
N PRO A 279 -6.92 19.29 -27.58
CA PRO A 279 -8.38 19.26 -27.70
C PRO A 279 -9.08 18.44 -26.60
N THR A 280 -8.37 17.47 -26.04
CA THR A 280 -8.84 16.59 -24.96
C THR A 280 -7.72 16.43 -23.94
N PRO A 281 -7.98 16.67 -22.65
CA PRO A 281 -6.96 16.47 -21.63
C PRO A 281 -6.57 14.99 -21.50
N PRO A 282 -5.38 14.69 -20.98
CA PRO A 282 -5.01 13.32 -20.62
C PRO A 282 -6.03 12.68 -19.67
N ARG A 283 -6.16 11.35 -19.70
CA ARG A 283 -7.12 10.57 -18.88
C ARG A 283 -7.01 10.84 -17.38
N GLN A 284 -5.85 11.32 -16.93
CA GLN A 284 -5.52 11.64 -15.55
C GLN A 284 -6.08 12.98 -15.08
N ILE A 285 -6.55 13.85 -15.99
CA ILE A 285 -7.16 15.15 -15.68
C ILE A 285 -8.62 15.10 -16.09
N ARG A 286 -9.51 15.56 -15.21
CA ARG A 286 -10.94 15.62 -15.50
C ARG A 286 -11.19 16.60 -16.64
N SER A 287 -11.96 16.19 -17.64
CA SER A 287 -12.40 17.10 -18.71
C SER A 287 -13.53 18.02 -18.24
N ILE A 288 -13.26 19.32 -18.22
CA ILE A 288 -14.21 20.40 -17.96
C ILE A 288 -14.44 21.18 -19.26
N SER A 289 -15.69 21.32 -19.67
CA SER A 289 -16.07 21.93 -20.96
C SER A 289 -15.76 23.42 -21.08
N THR A 290 -15.60 24.12 -19.95
CA THR A 290 -15.27 25.56 -19.89
C THR A 290 -13.77 25.84 -19.81
N HIS A 291 -12.95 24.79 -19.90
CA HIS A 291 -11.50 24.89 -19.75
C HIS A 291 -10.80 24.47 -21.04
N VAL A 292 -9.61 25.03 -21.27
CA VAL A 292 -8.72 24.73 -22.40
C VAL A 292 -7.40 24.21 -21.84
N TYR A 293 -6.83 23.19 -22.48
CA TYR A 293 -5.65 22.48 -21.98
C TYR A 293 -4.47 22.66 -22.93
N PHE A 294 -3.27 22.83 -22.39
CA PHE A 294 -2.03 22.95 -23.15
C PHE A 294 -0.93 22.12 -22.51
N TYR A 295 -0.21 21.30 -23.28
CA TYR A 295 1.01 20.68 -22.75
C TYR A 295 2.23 21.58 -22.97
N LEU A 296 3.22 21.46 -22.09
CA LEU A 296 4.51 22.13 -22.23
C LEU A 296 5.44 21.30 -23.12
N ASP A 297 5.95 21.89 -24.20
CA ASP A 297 6.88 21.19 -25.08
C ASP A 297 8.28 21.05 -24.46
N LYS A 298 8.62 19.80 -24.10
CA LYS A 298 9.95 19.44 -23.55
C LYS A 298 11.08 19.55 -24.57
N SER A 299 10.78 19.69 -25.87
CA SER A 299 11.78 19.89 -26.92
C SER A 299 12.39 21.29 -26.88
N SER A 300 11.81 22.21 -26.09
CA SER A 300 12.30 23.57 -25.94
C SER A 300 13.76 23.64 -25.49
N PRO A 301 14.59 24.53 -26.08
CA PRO A 301 15.96 24.78 -25.63
C PRO A 301 16.07 25.26 -24.17
N LEU A 302 14.97 25.74 -23.57
CA LEU A 302 14.91 26.13 -22.17
C LEU A 302 14.71 24.94 -21.22
N TRP A 303 14.33 23.76 -21.72
CA TRP A 303 14.04 22.59 -20.88
C TRP A 303 15.23 22.16 -19.99
N PRO A 304 16.49 22.14 -20.47
CA PRO A 304 17.64 21.79 -19.63
C PRO A 304 17.82 22.67 -18.39
N GLU A 305 17.39 23.94 -18.42
CA GLU A 305 17.49 24.87 -17.29
C GLU A 305 16.57 24.48 -16.12
N PHE A 306 15.54 23.65 -16.37
CA PHE A 306 14.70 23.11 -15.29
C PHE A 306 15.41 22.09 -14.41
N SER A 307 16.57 21.56 -14.83
CA SER A 307 17.38 20.66 -13.99
C SER A 307 17.89 21.34 -12.71
N VAL A 308 18.09 22.66 -12.74
CA VAL A 308 18.57 23.47 -11.60
C VAL A 308 17.47 24.32 -10.96
N ALA A 309 16.34 24.51 -11.64
CA ALA A 309 15.19 25.26 -11.13
C ALA A 309 14.41 24.47 -10.07
N ALA A 310 13.83 25.17 -9.10
CA ALA A 310 12.94 24.58 -8.08
C ALA A 310 11.45 24.81 -8.38
N SER A 311 11.14 25.62 -9.39
CA SER A 311 9.77 26.02 -9.70
C SER A 311 9.59 26.44 -11.15
N VAL A 312 8.36 26.30 -11.63
CA VAL A 312 7.90 26.80 -12.92
C VAL A 312 7.35 28.21 -12.72
N GLY A 313 7.78 29.15 -13.55
CA GLY A 313 7.23 30.50 -13.60
C GLY A 313 6.33 30.70 -14.81
N LEU A 314 5.24 31.43 -14.61
CA LEU A 314 4.30 31.85 -15.65
C LEU A 314 4.18 33.36 -15.60
N HIS A 315 4.22 34.01 -16.76
CA HIS A 315 3.95 35.44 -16.89
C HIS A 315 3.00 35.70 -18.05
N PHE A 316 1.98 36.53 -17.82
CA PHE A 316 0.94 36.81 -18.81
C PHE A 316 0.99 38.26 -19.31
N SER A 317 0.73 38.42 -20.60
CA SER A 317 0.43 39.71 -21.20
C SER A 317 -1.06 39.80 -21.55
N GLY A 318 -1.62 41.00 -21.48
CA GLY A 318 -3.03 41.24 -21.78
C GLY A 318 -3.98 40.99 -20.60
N ASP A 319 -5.26 41.26 -20.85
CA ASP A 319 -6.32 41.15 -19.84
C ASP A 319 -7.01 39.78 -19.91
N TRP A 320 -7.00 39.05 -18.80
CA TRP A 320 -7.61 37.72 -18.63
C TRP A 320 -8.62 37.78 -17.48
N PRO A 321 -9.87 38.21 -17.75
CA PRO A 321 -10.87 38.35 -16.70
C PRO A 321 -11.20 36.98 -16.09
N GLU A 322 -11.36 36.92 -14.77
CA GLU A 322 -11.73 35.70 -14.03
C GLU A 322 -10.81 34.50 -14.34
N LEU A 323 -9.51 34.77 -14.53
CA LEU A 323 -8.52 33.75 -14.86
C LEU A 323 -8.43 32.68 -13.77
N GLN A 324 -8.66 31.44 -14.16
CA GLN A 324 -8.41 30.23 -13.38
C GLN A 324 -7.31 29.43 -14.07
N LEU A 325 -6.31 29.01 -13.29
CA LEU A 325 -5.13 28.32 -13.78
C LEU A 325 -4.75 27.19 -12.83
N ASP A 326 -4.59 26.01 -13.39
CA ASP A 326 -4.00 24.87 -12.72
C ASP A 326 -2.85 24.32 -13.56
N LEU A 327 -1.74 23.97 -12.90
CA LEU A 327 -0.62 23.27 -13.52
C LEU A 327 -0.61 21.82 -13.03
N TRP A 328 -0.55 20.89 -13.96
CA TRP A 328 -0.59 19.46 -13.69
C TRP A 328 0.71 18.80 -14.16
N ALA A 329 1.27 17.90 -13.35
CA ALA A 329 2.35 17.01 -13.73
C ALA A 329 1.84 15.57 -13.76
N ILE A 330 1.92 14.92 -14.93
CA ILE A 330 1.45 13.55 -15.16
C ILE A 330 2.67 12.68 -15.39
N MET A 331 2.89 11.70 -14.51
CA MET A 331 3.96 10.73 -14.67
C MET A 331 3.80 10.00 -16.00
N GLU A 332 4.88 9.92 -16.77
CA GLU A 332 4.91 9.16 -18.02
C GLU A 332 5.03 7.67 -17.65
N ASP A 333 4.10 6.85 -18.17
CA ASP A 333 4.13 5.40 -17.99
C ASP A 333 5.47 4.88 -18.56
N ARG A 334 6.31 4.30 -17.70
CA ARG A 334 7.56 3.64 -18.11
C ARG A 334 7.31 2.26 -18.70
#